data_AF-A0A7V9Z8H3-F1
#
_entry.id   AF-A0A7V9Z8H3-F1
#
_cell.length_a   1.000
_cell.length_b   1.000
_cell.length_c   1.000
_cell.angle_alpha   90.00
_cell.angle_beta   90.00
_cell.angle_gamma   90.00
#
_symmetry.space_group_name_H-M   'P 1'
#
loop_
_entity.id
_entity.type
_entity.pdbx_description
1 polymer ?
#
loop_
_entity_poly.entity_id
_entity_poly.type
_entity_poly.pdbx_seq_one_letter_code
_entity_poly.pdbx_strand_id
1 'polypeptide(L)'
;MSSLLESIEKEAKRRAYAAMIRCLQSYQGQVEEAVDEFHHGSHSFYRANDEYVPHWQGESRGAYELIYGDLRQIEARIDTTADELLHEISREIARIQRKIEELQ
;
A
#
# COMPACT_ATOMS: atom_id res chain seq x y z
N MET A 1 -23.50 39.25 -10.44
CA MET A 1 -22.68 38.45 -11.37
C MET A 1 -21.43 37.88 -10.70
N SER A 2 -20.69 38.64 -9.88
CA SER A 2 -19.52 38.14 -9.13
C SER A 2 -19.80 36.90 -8.27
N SER A 3 -20.90 36.88 -7.50
CA SER A 3 -21.20 35.77 -6.57
C SER A 3 -21.58 34.44 -7.25
N LEU A 4 -22.17 34.50 -8.44
CA LEU A 4 -22.52 33.30 -9.20
C LEU A 4 -21.27 32.63 -9.76
N LEU A 5 -20.35 33.43 -10.32
CA LEU A 5 -19.08 32.94 -10.83
C LEU A 5 -18.25 32.31 -9.71
N GLU A 6 -18.15 32.98 -8.56
CA GLU A 6 -17.43 32.51 -7.39
C GLU A 6 -18.00 31.19 -6.84
N SER A 7 -19.34 31.05 -6.84
CA SER A 7 -20.00 29.80 -6.47
C SER A 7 -19.71 28.66 -7.46
N ILE A 8 -19.69 28.95 -8.76
CA ILE A 8 -19.37 27.95 -9.80
C ILE A 8 -17.93 27.49 -9.67
N GLU A 9 -16.99 28.41 -9.42
CA GLU A 9 -15.58 28.10 -9.22
C GLU A 9 -15.34 27.24 -7.98
N LYS A 10 -15.98 27.58 -6.84
CA LYS A 10 -15.92 26.76 -5.63
C LYS A 10 -16.42 25.35 -5.88
N GLU A 11 -17.56 25.21 -6.55
CA GLU A 11 -18.14 23.89 -6.88
C GLU A 11 -17.24 23.08 -7.83
N ALA A 12 -16.66 23.71 -8.85
CA ALA A 12 -15.70 23.06 -9.73
C ALA A 12 -14.47 22.53 -8.97
N LYS A 13 -13.92 23.32 -8.04
CA LYS A 13 -12.80 22.91 -7.18
C LYS A 13 -13.18 21.75 -6.27
N ARG A 14 -14.35 21.77 -5.63
CA ARG A 14 -14.84 20.66 -4.79
C ARG A 14 -14.94 19.36 -5.59
N ARG A 15 -15.47 19.41 -6.81
CA ARG A 15 -15.56 18.24 -7.70
C ARG A 15 -14.19 17.70 -8.09
N ALA A 16 -13.24 18.59 -8.39
CA ALA A 16 -11.86 18.20 -8.68
C ALA A 16 -11.21 17.49 -7.48
N TYR A 17 -11.32 18.06 -6.28
CA TYR A 17 -10.81 17.44 -5.06
C TYR A 17 -11.48 16.10 -4.73
N ALA A 18 -12.80 16.00 -4.92
CA ALA A 18 -13.51 14.72 -4.76
C ALA A 18 -13.03 13.66 -5.75
N ALA A 19 -12.69 14.04 -6.99
CA ALA A 19 -12.10 13.13 -7.96
C ALA A 19 -10.70 12.67 -7.54
N MET A 20 -9.86 13.58 -7.02
CA MET A 20 -8.53 13.23 -6.50
C MET A 20 -8.61 12.23 -5.34
N ILE A 21 -9.54 12.43 -4.40
CA ILE A 21 -9.78 11.48 -3.29
C ILE A 21 -10.14 10.09 -3.83
N ARG A 22 -11.06 10.01 -4.80
CA ARG A 22 -11.43 8.71 -5.40
C ARG A 22 -10.25 8.00 -6.05
N CYS A 23 -9.37 8.73 -6.74
CA CYS A 23 -8.16 8.14 -7.30
C CYS A 23 -7.24 7.59 -6.21
N LEU A 24 -7.04 8.34 -5.12
CA LEU A 24 -6.22 7.90 -3.99
C LEU A 24 -6.81 6.66 -3.29
N GLN A 25 -8.13 6.61 -3.09
CA GLN A 25 -8.81 5.44 -2.54
C GLN A 25 -8.68 4.21 -3.44
N SER A 26 -8.79 4.40 -4.77
CA SER A 26 -8.56 3.31 -5.71
C SER A 26 -7.12 2.80 -5.65
N TYR A 27 -6.15 3.70 -5.53
CA TYR A 27 -4.74 3.31 -5.41
C TYR A 27 -4.46 2.61 -4.08
N GLN A 28 -5.08 3.07 -2.98
CA GLN A 28 -5.03 2.39 -1.68
C GLN A 28 -5.47 0.94 -1.81
N GLY A 29 -6.62 0.68 -2.43
CA GLY A 29 -7.11 -0.69 -2.63
C GLY A 29 -6.17 -1.55 -3.49
N GLN A 30 -5.50 -0.97 -4.49
CA GLN A 30 -4.49 -1.69 -5.29
C GLN A 30 -3.26 -2.08 -4.48
N VAL A 31 -2.83 -1.23 -3.55
CA VAL A 31 -1.72 -1.54 -2.64
C VAL A 31 -2.11 -2.67 -1.69
N GLU A 32 -3.31 -2.60 -1.11
CA GLU A 32 -3.86 -3.65 -0.23
C GLU A 32 -3.94 -4.99 -0.98
N GLU A 33 -4.49 -5.02 -2.20
CA GLU A 33 -4.57 -6.23 -3.03
C GLU A 33 -3.19 -6.82 -3.36
N ALA A 34 -2.21 -5.97 -3.70
CA ALA A 34 -0.85 -6.43 -4.01
C ALA A 34 -0.14 -7.03 -2.79
N VAL A 35 -0.37 -6.47 -1.59
CA VAL A 35 0.16 -7.01 -0.33
C VAL A 35 -0.48 -8.35 0.00
N ASP A 36 -1.80 -8.46 -0.15
CA ASP A 36 -2.53 -9.72 0.09
C ASP A 36 -2.04 -10.84 -0.86
N GLU A 37 -1.84 -10.54 -2.15
CA GLU A 37 -1.29 -11.50 -3.11
C GLU A 37 0.14 -11.91 -2.75
N PHE A 38 0.96 -10.94 -2.35
CA PHE A 38 2.32 -11.20 -1.88
C PHE A 38 2.34 -12.11 -0.65
N HIS A 39 1.50 -11.84 0.37
CA HIS A 39 1.38 -12.68 1.56
C HIS A 39 0.90 -14.08 1.24
N HIS A 40 -0.05 -14.23 0.30
CA HIS A 40 -0.49 -15.54 -0.15
C HIS A 40 0.66 -16.36 -0.76
N GLY A 41 1.50 -15.73 -1.59
CA GLY A 41 2.71 -16.32 -2.15
C GLY A 41 3.73 -16.70 -1.08
N SER A 42 4.03 -15.77 -0.16
CA SER A 42 4.98 -15.97 0.95
C SER A 42 4.54 -17.11 1.87
N HIS A 43 3.26 -17.17 2.24
CA HIS A 43 2.73 -18.28 3.04
C HIS A 43 2.86 -19.64 2.34
N SER A 44 2.58 -19.69 1.04
CA SER A 44 2.75 -20.92 0.25
C SER A 44 4.22 -21.36 0.20
N PHE A 45 5.14 -20.40 0.07
CA PHE A 45 6.58 -20.65 0.14
C PHE A 45 7.00 -21.17 1.52
N TYR A 46 6.58 -20.54 2.61
CA TYR A 46 6.93 -20.97 3.97
C TYR A 46 6.42 -22.38 4.29
N ARG A 47 5.21 -22.71 3.84
CA ARG A 47 4.67 -24.05 3.98
C ARG A 47 5.55 -25.08 3.27
N ALA A 48 6.01 -24.80 2.05
CA ALA A 48 6.92 -25.70 1.34
C ALA A 48 8.28 -25.78 2.04
N ASN A 49 8.83 -24.66 2.50
CA ASN A 49 10.06 -24.63 3.29
C ASN A 49 9.97 -25.58 4.51
N ASP A 50 8.90 -25.46 5.29
CA ASP A 50 8.71 -26.24 6.53
C ASP A 50 8.57 -27.75 6.26
N GLU A 51 8.09 -28.13 5.08
CA GLU A 51 7.96 -29.53 4.66
C GLU A 51 9.32 -30.13 4.22
N TYR A 52 10.10 -29.40 3.43
CA TYR A 52 11.27 -29.98 2.73
C TYR A 52 12.61 -29.70 3.41
N VAL A 53 12.80 -28.50 3.95
CA VAL A 53 14.11 -28.02 4.45
C VAL A 53 14.62 -28.74 5.71
N PRO A 54 13.79 -29.23 6.64
CA PRO A 54 14.29 -29.97 7.82
C PRO A 54 15.16 -31.17 7.49
N HIS A 55 14.98 -31.77 6.30
CA HIS A 55 15.71 -32.95 5.84
C HIS A 55 17.07 -32.60 5.20
N TRP A 56 17.35 -31.32 4.93
CA TRP A 56 18.58 -30.89 4.28
C TRP A 56 19.74 -30.83 5.28
N GLN A 57 20.95 -31.10 4.79
CA GLN A 57 22.18 -31.12 5.59
C GLN A 57 23.37 -30.57 4.78
N GLY A 58 24.45 -30.22 5.48
CA GLY A 58 25.70 -29.78 4.87
C GLY A 58 25.64 -28.36 4.28
N GLU A 59 26.61 -28.04 3.42
CA GLU A 59 26.82 -26.69 2.89
C GLU A 59 25.60 -26.14 2.11
N SER A 60 24.86 -27.01 1.41
CA SER A 60 23.65 -26.62 0.68
C SER A 60 22.56 -26.07 1.61
N ARG A 61 22.44 -26.60 2.83
CA ARG A 61 21.52 -26.06 3.84
C ARG A 61 21.98 -24.69 4.33
N GLY A 62 23.26 -24.54 4.64
CA GLY A 62 23.79 -23.25 5.10
C GLY A 62 23.60 -22.14 4.05
N ALA A 63 23.86 -22.44 2.77
CA ALA A 63 23.63 -21.51 1.68
C ALA A 63 22.14 -21.15 1.53
N TYR A 64 21.24 -22.13 1.69
CA TYR A 64 19.81 -21.89 1.67
C TYR A 64 19.34 -21.00 2.83
N GLU A 65 19.79 -21.27 4.06
CA GLU A 65 19.41 -20.51 5.25
C GLU A 65 19.78 -19.01 5.14
N LEU A 66 20.90 -18.69 4.46
CA LEU A 66 21.27 -17.31 4.15
C LEU A 66 20.25 -16.64 3.21
N ILE A 67 19.92 -17.30 2.10
CA ILE A 67 18.93 -16.80 1.13
C ILE A 67 17.55 -16.66 1.80
N TYR A 68 17.17 -17.64 2.63
CA TYR A 68 15.93 -17.59 3.40
C TYR A 68 15.88 -16.39 4.35
N GLY A 69 16.98 -16.09 5.03
CA GLY A 69 17.12 -14.90 5.86
C GLY A 69 16.94 -13.61 5.07
N ASP A 70 17.55 -13.52 3.89
CA ASP A 70 17.40 -12.37 2.99
C ASP A 70 15.94 -12.21 2.52
N LEU A 71 15.27 -13.31 2.16
CA LEU A 71 13.85 -13.29 1.79
C LEU A 71 12.95 -12.78 2.92
N ARG A 72 13.18 -13.22 4.16
CA ARG A 72 12.46 -12.71 5.34
C ARG A 72 12.71 -11.23 5.58
N GLN A 73 13.93 -10.76 5.35
CA GLN A 73 14.22 -9.33 5.44
C GLN A 73 13.51 -8.53 4.35
N ILE A 74 13.45 -9.05 3.12
CA ILE A 74 12.74 -8.41 2.01
C ILE A 74 11.23 -8.34 2.30
N GLU A 75 10.63 -9.43 2.78
CA GLU A 75 9.22 -9.45 3.20
C GLU A 75 8.92 -8.36 4.23
N ALA A 76 9.71 -8.27 5.30
CA ALA A 76 9.52 -7.24 6.34
C ALA A 76 9.67 -5.81 5.80
N ARG A 77 10.53 -5.60 4.79
CA ARG A 77 10.67 -4.29 4.12
C ARG A 77 9.46 -3.97 3.26
N ILE A 78 8.89 -4.97 2.57
CA ILE A 78 7.66 -4.81 1.78
C ILE A 78 6.52 -4.40 2.70
N ASP A 79 6.33 -5.09 3.83
CA ASP A 79 5.30 -4.76 4.82
C ASP A 79 5.44 -3.31 5.33
N THR A 80 6.65 -2.94 5.77
CA THR A 80 6.94 -1.56 6.22
C THR A 80 6.64 -0.53 5.12
N THR A 81 7.05 -0.81 3.88
CA THR A 81 6.86 0.11 2.75
C THR A 81 5.37 0.27 2.42
N ALA A 82 4.60 -0.82 2.48
CA ALA A 82 3.16 -0.79 2.26
C ALA A 82 2.45 0.04 3.35
N ASP A 83 2.79 -0.19 4.62
CA ASP A 83 2.23 0.56 5.74
C ASP A 83 2.52 2.06 5.62
N GLU A 84 3.76 2.43 5.30
CA GLU A 84 4.16 3.83 5.08
C GLU A 84 3.37 4.47 3.92
N LEU A 85 3.18 3.74 2.82
CA LEU A 85 2.44 4.21 1.66
C LEU A 85 0.96 4.39 1.96
N LEU A 86 0.32 3.41 2.61
CA LEU A 86 -1.09 3.47 3.01
C LEU A 86 -1.34 4.62 4.00
N HIS A 87 -0.40 4.82 4.92
CA HIS A 87 -0.44 5.96 5.84
C HIS A 87 -0.35 7.29 5.10
N GLU A 88 0.56 7.43 4.13
CA GLU A 88 0.69 8.66 3.34
C GLU A 88 -0.54 8.95 2.48
N ILE A 89 -1.12 7.93 1.84
CA ILE A 89 -2.38 8.05 1.09
C ILE A 89 -3.49 8.56 2.02
N SER A 90 -3.61 7.98 3.21
CA SER A 90 -4.60 8.40 4.22
C SER A 90 -4.40 9.86 4.65
N ARG A 91 -3.15 10.27 4.90
CA ARG A 91 -2.80 11.67 5.21
C ARG A 91 -3.21 12.61 4.09
N GLU A 92 -2.94 12.24 2.84
CA GLU A 92 -3.24 13.06 1.68
C GLU A 92 -4.75 13.20 1.45
N ILE A 93 -5.51 12.11 1.60
CA ILE A 93 -6.98 12.16 1.55
C ILE A 93 -7.52 13.13 2.61
N ALA A 94 -7.06 13.02 3.86
CA ALA A 94 -7.47 13.92 4.93
C ALA A 94 -7.13 15.40 4.63
N ARG A 95 -5.96 15.64 4.02
CA ARG A 95 -5.55 16.99 3.59
C ARG A 95 -6.48 17.55 2.50
N ILE A 96 -6.87 16.73 1.53
CA ILE A 96 -7.77 17.16 0.46
C ILE A 96 -9.20 17.38 0.99
N GLN A 97 -9.66 16.54 1.92
CA GLN A 97 -10.96 16.72 2.58
C GLN A 97 -11.06 18.08 3.29
N ARG A 98 -10.02 18.50 4.03
CA ARG A 98 -9.98 19.85 4.63
C ARG A 98 -10.10 20.97 3.60
N LYS A 99 -9.44 20.83 2.43
CA LYS A 99 -9.58 21.82 1.33
C LYS A 99 -11.00 21.89 0.78
N ILE A 100 -11.76 20.79 0.80
CA ILE A 100 -13.18 20.79 0.41
C ILE A 100 -14.02 21.53 1.46
N GLU A 101 -13.74 21.32 2.74
CA GLU A 101 -14.41 22.00 3.87
C GLU A 101 -14.15 23.51 3.83
N GLU A 102 -12.91 23.94 3.55
CA GLU A 102 -12.55 25.36 3.38
C GLU A 102 -13.26 26.04 2.19
N LEU A 103 -13.71 25.25 1.21
CA LEU A 103 -14.46 25.74 0.07
C LEU A 103 -15.96 25.87 0.35
N GLN A 104 -16.48 25.39 1.49
CA GLN A 104 -17.88 25.58 1.89
C GLN A 104 -18.26 27.06 1.90
#